data_AF-A0ABD0Y389-F1
#
_entry.id   AF-A0ABD0Y389-F1
#
_cell.length_a   1.000
_cell.length_b   1.000
_cell.length_c   1.000
_cell.angle_alpha   90.00
_cell.angle_beta   90.00
_cell.angle_gamma   90.00
#
_symmetry.space_group_name_H-M   'P 1'
#
loop_
_entity.id
_entity.type
_entity.pdbx_description
1 polymer ?
#
loop_
_entity_poly.entity_id
_entity_poly.type
_entity_poly.pdbx_seq_one_letter_code
_entity_poly.pdbx_strand_id
1 'polypeptide(L)'
;MAQYTLPFLFINLGGEMIYILDQRLRAQNIAVEKSRKVLNEIVGIMFNPRFMEELFKPQEVYNKAALKSLFHDLAHASIMRLNDTSMSKLYDLMTMVFKWQVFLASHPKELVLITLNHLDGMRSVVTMANINKQLDTAYFMLIKTCGQMSCGELQAIRYSLLNFLQDVRVRVSLLLRQGLQNPDGSFVISPNLTLFYGSEVPGKMRIFSKDGYPVDLINFYSGGCYSVASQPGSTELRGIRNTSLGTNIYSTSRVDAEKKEYYCGNENLRREIDLLVTQLGGDNRKVPEESFPLQLFDLQEEQFHPDWNAAGSSSTVPTALNAENPHKDALNKILSEMQPSIPKDQSHFDLLDLMDELT
;
A
#
# COMPACT_ATOMS: atom_id res chain seq x y z
N MET A 1 5.11 -5.20 -23.18
CA MET A 1 5.03 -5.03 -21.71
C MET A 1 3.70 -5.62 -21.21
N ALA A 2 3.58 -5.97 -19.92
CA ALA A 2 2.36 -6.58 -19.38
C ALA A 2 1.21 -5.54 -19.32
N GLN A 3 0.18 -5.75 -20.14
CA GLN A 3 -0.90 -4.77 -20.43
C GLN A 3 -1.89 -4.53 -19.28
N TYR A 4 -1.85 -5.33 -18.21
CA TYR A 4 -2.75 -5.23 -17.06
C TYR A 4 -2.01 -4.94 -15.75
N THR A 5 -0.81 -4.36 -15.84
CA THR A 5 -0.02 -4.03 -14.63
C THR A 5 -0.64 -2.88 -13.83
N LEU A 6 -1.25 -1.92 -14.52
CA LEU A 6 -1.74 -0.69 -13.91
C LEU A 6 -2.89 -0.89 -12.89
N PRO A 7 -3.90 -1.75 -13.13
CA PRO A 7 -4.90 -2.08 -12.10
C PRO A 7 -4.29 -2.58 -10.79
N PHE A 8 -3.31 -3.48 -10.85
CA PHE A 8 -2.61 -3.96 -9.66
C PHE A 8 -1.87 -2.82 -8.98
N LEU A 9 -1.12 -2.02 -9.73
CA LEU A 9 -0.34 -0.92 -9.15
C LEU A 9 -1.25 0.10 -8.46
N PHE A 10 -2.32 0.53 -9.13
CA PHE A 10 -3.22 1.57 -8.62
C PHE A 10 -4.04 1.10 -7.41
N ILE A 11 -4.68 -0.09 -7.49
CA ILE A 11 -5.51 -0.59 -6.40
C ILE A 11 -4.68 -0.88 -5.15
N ASN A 12 -3.50 -1.49 -5.29
CA ASN A 12 -2.68 -1.83 -4.14
C ASN A 12 -2.05 -0.58 -3.49
N LEU A 13 -1.54 0.37 -4.29
CA LEU A 13 -1.04 1.64 -3.74
C LEU A 13 -2.17 2.43 -3.06
N GLY A 14 -3.36 2.47 -3.68
CA GLY A 14 -4.56 3.06 -3.08
C GLY A 14 -4.95 2.39 -1.76
N GLY A 15 -4.86 1.06 -1.68
CA GLY A 15 -5.06 0.30 -0.44
C GLY A 15 -4.07 0.71 0.66
N GLU A 16 -2.77 0.79 0.34
CA GLU A 16 -1.75 1.27 1.27
C GLU A 16 -2.00 2.72 1.72
N MET A 17 -2.43 3.59 0.79
CA MET A 17 -2.79 4.97 1.10
C MET A 17 -3.91 5.02 2.15
N ILE A 18 -4.99 4.24 1.94
CA ILE A 18 -6.12 4.17 2.88
C ILE A 18 -5.68 3.62 4.23
N TYR A 19 -4.82 2.61 4.28
CA TYR A 19 -4.31 2.08 5.55
C TYR A 19 -3.49 3.12 6.32
N ILE A 20 -2.59 3.85 5.64
CA ILE A 20 -1.79 4.90 6.27
C ILE A 20 -2.68 6.03 6.76
N LEU A 21 -3.63 6.49 5.94
CA LEU A 21 -4.53 7.58 6.30
C LEU A 21 -5.45 7.21 7.46
N ASP A 22 -6.10 6.04 7.44
CA ASP A 22 -6.95 5.58 8.56
C ASP A 22 -6.19 5.56 9.89
N GLN A 23 -4.94 5.08 9.87
CA GLN A 23 -4.11 5.01 11.08
C GLN A 23 -3.68 6.39 11.57
N ARG A 24 -3.30 7.29 10.66
CA ARG A 24 -2.91 8.66 11.03
C ARG A 24 -4.09 9.45 11.58
N LEU A 25 -5.26 9.30 10.96
CA LEU A 25 -6.49 9.94 11.43
C LEU A 25 -6.87 9.48 12.85
N ARG A 26 -6.69 8.19 13.15
CA ARG A 26 -6.89 7.63 14.50
C ARG A 26 -5.84 8.10 15.49
N ALA A 27 -4.56 8.09 15.11
CA ALA A 27 -3.46 8.50 15.99
C ALA A 27 -3.56 9.96 16.44
N GLN A 28 -4.11 10.83 15.59
CA GLN A 28 -4.35 12.23 15.89
C GLN A 28 -5.70 12.49 16.56
N ASN A 29 -6.43 11.43 16.95
CA ASN A 29 -7.74 11.51 17.60
C ASN A 29 -8.76 12.39 16.85
N ILE A 30 -8.73 12.34 15.52
CA ILE A 30 -9.71 13.07 14.70
C ILE A 30 -11.08 12.43 14.90
N ALA A 31 -12.11 13.27 15.00
CA ALA A 31 -13.49 12.83 15.18
C ALA A 31 -13.86 11.75 14.15
N VAL A 32 -14.37 10.61 14.64
CA VAL A 32 -14.64 9.41 13.83
C VAL A 32 -15.48 9.73 12.59
N GLU A 33 -16.47 10.61 12.72
CA GLU A 33 -17.31 11.03 11.58
C GLU A 33 -16.53 11.80 10.51
N LYS A 34 -15.60 12.68 10.90
CA LYS A 34 -14.73 13.40 9.96
C LYS A 34 -13.78 12.43 9.26
N SER A 35 -13.15 11.53 10.01
CA SER A 35 -12.26 10.50 9.47
C SER A 35 -12.99 9.60 8.46
N ARG A 36 -14.19 9.15 8.82
CA ARG A 36 -15.07 8.35 7.97
C ARG A 36 -15.47 9.10 6.69
N LYS A 37 -15.77 10.38 6.78
CA LYS A 37 -16.09 11.22 5.61
C LYS A 37 -14.89 11.29 4.65
N VAL A 38 -13.69 11.60 5.15
CA VAL A 38 -12.45 11.64 4.34
C VAL A 38 -12.21 10.31 3.63
N LEU A 39 -12.25 9.20 4.37
CA LEU A 39 -11.96 7.88 3.80
C LEU A 39 -13.03 7.44 2.78
N ASN A 40 -14.31 7.72 3.03
CA ASN A 40 -15.37 7.46 2.06
C ASN A 40 -15.19 8.32 0.79
N GLU A 41 -14.85 9.61 0.90
CA GLU A 41 -14.63 10.48 -0.26
C GLU A 41 -13.49 9.95 -1.14
N ILE A 42 -12.34 9.62 -0.53
CA ILE A 42 -11.17 9.10 -1.27
C ILE A 42 -11.51 7.77 -1.97
N VAL A 43 -12.08 6.80 -1.24
CA VAL A 43 -12.41 5.49 -1.83
C VAL A 43 -13.50 5.61 -2.89
N GLY A 44 -14.49 6.48 -2.69
CA GLY A 44 -15.57 6.72 -3.66
C GLY A 44 -15.07 7.31 -4.98
N ILE A 45 -14.08 8.21 -4.95
CA ILE A 45 -13.44 8.75 -6.15
C ILE A 45 -12.56 7.68 -6.80
N MET A 46 -11.76 6.96 -5.99
CA MET A 46 -10.83 5.95 -6.46
C MET A 46 -11.51 4.78 -7.19
N PHE A 47 -12.72 4.42 -6.78
CA PHE A 47 -13.51 3.33 -7.37
C PHE A 47 -14.72 3.81 -8.17
N ASN A 48 -14.65 5.02 -8.73
CA ASN A 48 -15.66 5.46 -9.69
C ASN A 48 -15.77 4.44 -10.84
N PRO A 49 -16.98 3.90 -11.15
CA PRO A 49 -17.15 2.85 -12.14
C PRO A 49 -16.55 3.17 -13.52
N ARG A 50 -16.67 4.41 -14.00
CA ARG A 50 -16.12 4.82 -15.30
C ARG A 50 -14.59 4.76 -15.31
N PHE A 51 -13.99 5.32 -14.26
CA PHE A 51 -12.55 5.26 -14.07
C PHE A 51 -12.06 3.81 -13.96
N MET A 52 -12.76 2.95 -13.23
CA MET A 52 -12.40 1.54 -13.12
C MET A 52 -12.49 0.81 -14.47
N GLU A 53 -13.50 1.11 -15.29
CA GLU A 53 -13.60 0.57 -16.66
C GLU A 53 -12.42 0.98 -17.55
N GLU A 54 -11.99 2.24 -17.49
CA GLU A 54 -10.80 2.71 -18.22
C GLU A 54 -9.50 2.12 -17.63
N LEU A 55 -9.40 2.00 -16.30
CA LEU A 55 -8.23 1.43 -15.61
C LEU A 55 -7.95 -0.02 -16.06
N PHE A 56 -9.01 -0.81 -16.22
CA PHE A 56 -8.93 -2.23 -16.60
C PHE A 56 -8.79 -2.47 -18.10
N LYS A 57 -8.73 -1.43 -18.94
CA LYS A 57 -8.37 -1.60 -20.35
C LYS A 57 -6.88 -1.96 -20.49
N PRO A 58 -6.50 -2.73 -21.52
CA PRO A 58 -5.10 -3.01 -21.82
C PRO A 58 -4.33 -1.70 -22.05
N GLN A 59 -3.41 -1.37 -21.15
CA GLN A 59 -2.62 -0.14 -21.23
C GLN A 59 -1.25 -0.30 -20.57
N GLU A 60 -0.30 0.52 -21.00
CA GLU A 60 1.01 0.56 -20.37
C GLU A 60 0.98 1.30 -19.03
N VAL A 61 1.95 1.00 -18.17
CA VAL A 61 2.06 1.62 -16.85
C VAL A 61 2.40 3.09 -17.01
N TYR A 62 1.77 3.96 -16.21
CA TYR A 62 2.14 5.36 -16.15
C TYR A 62 3.58 5.56 -15.69
N ASN A 63 4.18 6.68 -16.07
CA ASN A 63 5.45 7.07 -15.46
C ASN A 63 5.23 7.41 -13.97
N LYS A 64 6.30 7.29 -13.17
CA LYS A 64 6.26 7.50 -11.70
C LYS A 64 5.69 8.87 -11.32
N ALA A 65 6.03 9.92 -12.08
CA ALA A 65 5.60 11.29 -11.82
C ALA A 65 4.09 11.47 -11.98
N ALA A 66 3.51 10.94 -13.06
CA ALA A 66 2.07 11.01 -13.30
C ALA A 66 1.28 10.21 -12.26
N LEU A 67 1.77 9.03 -11.87
CA LEU A 67 1.13 8.25 -10.81
C LEU A 67 1.19 8.99 -9.46
N LYS A 68 2.32 9.64 -9.14
CA LYS A 68 2.44 10.49 -7.94
C LYS A 68 1.47 11.67 -7.98
N SER A 69 1.31 12.32 -9.14
CA SER A 69 0.32 13.39 -9.34
C SER A 69 -1.11 12.90 -9.14
N LEU A 70 -1.46 11.74 -9.70
CA LEU A 70 -2.78 11.13 -9.51
C LEU A 70 -3.12 10.89 -8.04
N PHE A 71 -2.17 10.35 -7.27
CA PHE A 71 -2.38 10.13 -5.83
C PHE A 71 -2.38 11.43 -5.02
N HIS A 72 -1.62 12.45 -5.45
CA HIS A 72 -1.69 13.79 -4.87
C HIS A 72 -3.10 14.36 -5.05
N ASP A 73 -3.62 14.36 -6.27
CA ASP A 73 -4.95 14.89 -6.58
C ASP A 73 -6.04 14.09 -5.85
N LEU A 74 -5.89 12.77 -5.76
CA LEU A 74 -6.82 11.91 -5.02
C LEU A 74 -6.85 12.22 -3.52
N ALA A 75 -5.69 12.45 -2.88
CA ALA A 75 -5.62 12.82 -1.47
C ALA A 75 -6.34 14.16 -1.21
N HIS A 76 -6.15 15.11 -2.13
CA HIS A 76 -6.68 16.47 -2.07
C HIS A 76 -8.09 16.66 -2.61
N ALA A 77 -8.67 15.62 -3.22
CA ALA A 77 -10.06 15.62 -3.65
C ALA A 77 -11.05 15.49 -2.47
N SER A 78 -10.56 14.99 -1.33
CA SER A 78 -11.31 15.04 -0.06
C SER A 78 -11.13 16.39 0.64
N ILE A 79 -11.88 16.61 1.73
CA ILE A 79 -11.67 17.79 2.61
C ILE A 79 -10.26 17.86 3.23
N MET A 80 -9.49 16.76 3.19
CA MET A 80 -8.13 16.69 3.73
C MET A 80 -7.15 17.61 2.98
N ARG A 81 -6.31 18.33 3.72
CA ARG A 81 -5.23 19.17 3.17
C ARG A 81 -3.88 18.73 3.74
N LEU A 82 -3.15 17.95 2.95
CA LEU A 82 -1.75 17.59 3.22
C LEU A 82 -0.81 18.65 2.66
N ASN A 83 0.34 18.86 3.28
CA ASN A 83 1.41 19.65 2.65
C ASN A 83 2.27 18.77 1.72
N ASP A 84 3.04 19.39 0.82
CA ASP A 84 3.87 18.69 -0.17
C ASP A 84 4.84 17.68 0.46
N THR A 85 5.39 18.02 1.63
CA THR A 85 6.28 17.15 2.39
C THR A 85 5.55 15.90 2.88
N SER A 86 4.36 16.07 3.45
CA SER A 86 3.53 14.96 3.93
C SER A 86 3.02 14.10 2.78
N MET A 87 2.66 14.70 1.65
CA MET A 87 2.21 13.97 0.46
C MET A 87 3.36 13.16 -0.17
N SER A 88 4.57 13.73 -0.22
CA SER A 88 5.75 13.00 -0.70
C SER A 88 6.09 11.83 0.21
N LYS A 89 6.11 12.03 1.54
CA LYS A 89 6.34 10.95 2.50
C LYS A 89 5.24 9.88 2.44
N LEU A 90 3.98 10.26 2.26
CA LEU A 90 2.87 9.32 2.06
C LEU A 90 3.11 8.42 0.85
N TYR A 91 3.48 9.01 -0.29
CA TYR A 91 3.78 8.26 -1.51
C TYR A 91 4.98 7.31 -1.33
N ASP A 92 6.03 7.76 -0.65
CA ASP A 92 7.20 6.92 -0.35
C ASP A 92 6.85 5.72 0.55
N LEU A 93 6.01 5.93 1.57
CA LEU A 93 5.49 4.85 2.41
C LEU A 93 4.66 3.84 1.61
N MET A 94 3.70 4.33 0.83
CA MET A 94 2.83 3.48 -0.01
C MET A 94 3.66 2.61 -0.95
N THR A 95 4.60 3.22 -1.67
CA THR A 95 5.43 2.53 -2.66
C THR A 95 6.40 1.54 -2.02
N MET A 96 7.05 1.88 -0.90
CA MET A 96 7.97 0.96 -0.23
C MET A 96 7.25 -0.24 0.40
N VAL A 97 6.08 -0.05 1.03
CA VAL A 97 5.33 -1.16 1.61
C VAL A 97 4.76 -2.06 0.53
N PHE A 98 4.20 -1.50 -0.54
CA PHE A 98 3.73 -2.32 -1.66
C PHE A 98 4.88 -3.07 -2.35
N LYS A 99 6.04 -2.43 -2.53
CA LYS A 99 7.27 -3.08 -3.03
C LYS A 99 7.65 -4.27 -2.17
N TRP A 100 7.64 -4.11 -0.86
CA TRP A 100 7.93 -5.21 0.08
C TRP A 100 6.96 -6.38 -0.10
N GLN A 101 5.65 -6.13 -0.26
CA GLN A 101 4.65 -7.18 -0.49
C GLN A 101 4.85 -7.92 -1.82
N VAL A 102 5.07 -7.19 -2.93
CA VAL A 102 5.32 -7.79 -4.25
C VAL A 102 6.63 -8.58 -4.27
N PHE A 103 7.63 -8.11 -3.52
CA PHE A 103 8.91 -8.78 -3.36
C PHE A 103 8.76 -10.12 -2.62
N LEU A 104 7.99 -10.15 -1.52
CA LEU A 104 7.77 -11.35 -0.72
C LEU A 104 6.76 -12.35 -1.30
N ALA A 105 5.94 -11.96 -2.28
CA ALA A 105 5.02 -12.88 -2.93
C ALA A 105 5.77 -14.13 -3.42
N SER A 106 5.41 -15.31 -2.94
CA SER A 106 6.12 -16.55 -3.28
C SER A 106 5.70 -17.08 -4.66
N HIS A 107 4.48 -16.75 -5.10
CA HIS A 107 3.90 -17.21 -6.36
C HIS A 107 3.13 -16.08 -7.07
N PRO A 108 3.15 -15.97 -8.41
CA PRO A 108 2.48 -14.87 -9.13
C PRO A 108 0.96 -14.73 -8.85
N LYS A 109 0.25 -15.84 -8.60
CA LYS A 109 -1.16 -15.81 -8.18
C LYS A 109 -1.40 -15.11 -6.83
N GLU A 110 -0.37 -15.05 -5.97
CA GLU A 110 -0.47 -14.35 -4.69
C GLU A 110 -0.68 -12.85 -4.86
N LEU A 111 -0.27 -12.25 -6.00
CA LEU A 111 -0.57 -10.85 -6.32
C LEU A 111 -2.08 -10.57 -6.38
N VAL A 112 -2.85 -11.53 -6.89
CA VAL A 112 -4.31 -11.42 -6.92
C VAL A 112 -4.85 -11.42 -5.49
N LEU A 113 -4.35 -12.31 -4.64
CA LEU A 113 -4.75 -12.39 -3.23
C LEU A 113 -4.39 -11.14 -2.43
N ILE A 114 -3.20 -10.56 -2.67
CA ILE A 114 -2.77 -9.27 -2.09
C ILE A 114 -3.77 -8.18 -2.47
N THR A 115 -4.07 -8.06 -3.76
CA THR A 115 -5.01 -7.04 -4.26
C THR A 115 -6.42 -7.22 -3.70
N LEU A 116 -6.87 -8.48 -3.54
CA LEU A 116 -8.13 -8.80 -2.90
C LEU A 116 -8.13 -8.44 -1.41
N ASN A 117 -7.02 -8.67 -0.69
CA ASN A 117 -6.87 -8.24 0.70
C ASN A 117 -6.96 -6.71 0.83
N HIS A 118 -6.36 -5.93 -0.08
CA HIS A 118 -6.53 -4.47 -0.09
C HIS A 118 -7.98 -4.06 -0.32
N LEU A 119 -8.67 -4.67 -1.27
CA LEU A 119 -10.10 -4.42 -1.52
C LEU A 119 -10.95 -4.76 -0.29
N ASP A 120 -10.69 -5.90 0.37
CA ASP A 120 -11.39 -6.32 1.57
C ASP A 120 -11.09 -5.37 2.75
N GLY A 121 -9.85 -4.92 2.89
CA GLY A 121 -9.48 -3.93 3.90
C GLY A 121 -10.11 -2.56 3.68
N MET A 122 -10.12 -2.05 2.45
CA MET A 122 -10.83 -0.81 2.12
C MET A 122 -12.33 -0.93 2.37
N ARG A 123 -12.92 -2.10 2.06
CA ARG A 123 -14.32 -2.39 2.37
C ARG A 123 -14.61 -2.30 3.87
N SER A 124 -13.68 -2.73 4.73
CA SER A 124 -13.83 -2.65 6.18
C SER A 124 -13.77 -1.22 6.73
N VAL A 125 -13.14 -0.30 5.99
CA VAL A 125 -12.97 1.11 6.37
C VAL A 125 -14.16 1.96 5.90
N VAL A 126 -14.73 1.63 4.73
CA VAL A 126 -15.84 2.37 4.13
C VAL A 126 -17.17 2.02 4.76
N THR A 127 -17.98 3.04 5.07
CA THR A 127 -19.30 2.84 5.68
C THR A 127 -20.47 3.07 4.74
N MET A 128 -20.27 3.76 3.60
CA MET A 128 -21.38 4.03 2.67
C MET A 128 -21.65 2.81 1.78
N ALA A 129 -22.93 2.44 1.66
CA ALA A 129 -23.33 1.25 0.89
C ALA A 129 -23.10 1.40 -0.62
N ASN A 130 -23.16 2.61 -1.18
CA ASN A 130 -22.88 2.85 -2.61
C ASN A 130 -21.41 2.60 -2.95
N ILE A 131 -20.47 3.06 -2.11
CA ILE A 131 -19.03 2.85 -2.30
C ILE A 131 -18.67 1.37 -2.10
N ASN A 132 -19.32 0.69 -1.15
CA ASN A 132 -19.21 -0.77 -1.03
C ASN A 132 -19.61 -1.50 -2.34
N LYS A 133 -20.68 -1.05 -3.01
CA LYS A 133 -21.06 -1.60 -4.33
C LYS A 133 -20.02 -1.28 -5.40
N GLN A 134 -19.39 -0.11 -5.37
CA GLN A 134 -18.30 0.25 -6.29
C GLN A 134 -17.08 -0.66 -6.09
N LEU A 135 -16.70 -0.94 -4.84
CA LEU A 135 -15.65 -1.90 -4.49
C LEU A 135 -16.00 -3.32 -4.98
N ASP A 136 -17.26 -3.74 -4.87
CA ASP A 136 -17.71 -5.04 -5.38
C ASP A 136 -17.61 -5.10 -6.91
N THR A 137 -17.97 -4.03 -7.63
CA THR A 137 -17.76 -3.92 -9.08
C THR A 137 -16.28 -4.05 -9.46
N ALA A 138 -15.40 -3.34 -8.75
CA ALA A 138 -13.96 -3.43 -8.96
C ALA A 138 -13.41 -4.84 -8.70
N TYR A 139 -13.92 -5.51 -7.66
CA TYR A 139 -13.63 -6.92 -7.39
C TYR A 139 -14.04 -7.81 -8.56
N PHE A 140 -15.25 -7.65 -9.11
CA PHE A 140 -15.72 -8.47 -10.23
C PHE A 140 -14.89 -8.22 -11.50
N MET A 141 -14.48 -6.98 -11.76
CA MET A 141 -13.55 -6.65 -12.86
C MET A 141 -12.20 -7.35 -12.65
N LEU A 142 -11.63 -7.29 -11.44
CA LEU A 142 -10.37 -7.94 -11.12
C LEU A 142 -10.44 -9.46 -11.33
N ILE A 143 -11.47 -10.13 -10.81
CA ILE A 143 -11.64 -11.58 -10.95
C ILE A 143 -11.88 -11.97 -12.42
N LYS A 144 -12.69 -11.19 -13.15
CA LYS A 144 -12.94 -11.43 -14.57
C LYS A 144 -11.65 -11.35 -15.38
N THR A 145 -10.81 -10.34 -15.13
CA THR A 145 -9.53 -10.17 -15.83
C THR A 145 -8.54 -11.25 -15.40
N CYS A 146 -8.29 -11.41 -14.09
CA CYS A 146 -7.28 -12.34 -13.57
C CYS A 146 -7.64 -13.81 -13.80
N GLY A 147 -8.93 -14.17 -13.80
CA GLY A 147 -9.40 -15.53 -14.04
C GLY A 147 -9.10 -16.06 -15.44
N GLN A 148 -8.86 -15.16 -16.40
CA GLN A 148 -8.49 -15.50 -17.76
C GLN A 148 -6.97 -15.58 -17.96
N MET A 149 -6.18 -15.12 -16.98
CA MET A 149 -4.73 -15.02 -17.10
C MET A 149 -4.03 -16.32 -16.69
N SER A 150 -3.05 -16.70 -17.48
CA SER A 150 -2.10 -17.76 -17.16
C SER A 150 -1.11 -17.33 -16.06
N CYS A 151 -0.45 -18.32 -15.42
CA CYS A 151 0.63 -18.03 -14.47
C CYS A 151 1.77 -17.22 -15.10
N GLY A 152 2.05 -17.42 -16.40
CA GLY A 152 3.08 -16.68 -17.11
C GLY A 152 2.75 -15.19 -17.27
N GLU A 153 1.49 -14.87 -17.57
CA GLU A 153 1.05 -13.48 -17.66
C GLU A 153 1.03 -12.78 -16.31
N LEU A 154 0.58 -13.47 -15.25
CA LEU A 154 0.67 -12.95 -13.88
C LEU A 154 2.13 -12.74 -13.44
N GLN A 155 3.04 -13.62 -13.87
CA GLN A 155 4.47 -13.42 -13.63
C GLN A 155 5.03 -12.24 -14.41
N ALA A 156 4.56 -12.00 -15.65
CA ALA A 156 4.94 -10.82 -16.43
C ALA A 156 4.44 -9.52 -15.77
N ILE A 157 3.23 -9.52 -15.18
CA ILE A 157 2.75 -8.41 -14.34
C ILE A 157 3.67 -8.22 -13.14
N ARG A 158 4.01 -9.30 -12.41
CA ARG A 158 4.91 -9.21 -11.26
C ARG A 158 6.25 -8.59 -11.64
N TYR A 159 6.84 -9.05 -12.74
CA TYR A 159 8.08 -8.50 -13.27
C TYR A 159 7.98 -7.01 -13.60
N SER A 160 6.88 -6.61 -14.25
CA SER A 160 6.58 -5.21 -14.56
C SER A 160 6.47 -4.34 -13.29
N LEU A 161 5.78 -4.83 -12.25
CA LEU A 161 5.67 -4.15 -10.95
C LEU A 161 7.03 -4.01 -10.26
N LEU A 162 7.83 -5.08 -10.24
CA LEU A 162 9.16 -5.06 -9.63
C LEU A 162 10.10 -4.07 -10.33
N ASN A 163 10.08 -4.03 -11.67
CA ASN A 163 10.85 -3.04 -12.43
C ASN A 163 10.39 -1.61 -12.15
N PHE A 164 9.07 -1.39 -12.08
CA PHE A 164 8.55 -0.07 -11.70
C PHE A 164 9.05 0.35 -10.30
N LEU A 165 9.12 -0.58 -9.35
CA LEU A 165 9.50 -0.30 -7.95
C LEU A 165 11.00 -0.43 -7.67
N GLN A 166 11.82 -0.84 -8.65
CA GLN A 166 13.23 -1.23 -8.44
C GLN A 166 14.05 -0.14 -7.76
N ASP A 167 13.98 1.10 -8.25
CA ASP A 167 14.80 2.22 -7.76
C ASP A 167 14.25 2.92 -6.50
N VAL A 168 13.12 2.47 -5.96
CA VAL A 168 12.55 3.03 -4.74
C VAL A 168 13.31 2.45 -3.54
N ARG A 169 14.02 3.31 -2.79
CA ARG A 169 14.80 2.92 -1.61
C ARG A 169 14.63 3.96 -0.51
N VAL A 170 13.48 3.90 0.16
CA VAL A 170 13.14 4.79 1.28
C VAL A 170 13.05 3.99 2.58
N ARG A 171 13.53 4.59 3.67
CA ARG A 171 13.45 3.99 5.01
C ARG A 171 12.04 4.13 5.57
N VAL A 172 11.45 3.02 5.99
CA VAL A 172 10.11 2.99 6.59
C VAL A 172 10.26 2.57 8.04
N SER A 173 9.96 3.46 8.99
CA SER A 173 10.17 3.20 10.43
C SER A 173 9.40 1.97 10.93
N LEU A 174 8.22 1.68 10.38
CA LEU A 174 7.49 0.44 10.70
C LEU A 174 8.27 -0.82 10.31
N LEU A 175 8.79 -0.87 9.08
CA LEU A 175 9.55 -2.04 8.59
C LEU A 175 10.90 -2.18 9.32
N LEU A 176 11.55 -1.06 9.66
CA LEU A 176 12.77 -1.05 10.46
C LEU A 176 12.52 -1.60 11.86
N ARG A 177 11.45 -1.17 12.55
CA ARG A 177 11.09 -1.66 13.89
C ARG A 177 10.74 -3.14 13.92
N GLN A 178 10.18 -3.67 12.83
CA GLN A 178 9.88 -5.10 12.68
C GLN A 178 11.07 -5.93 12.20
N GLY A 179 12.24 -5.32 11.95
CA GLY A 179 13.41 -6.03 11.42
C GLY A 179 13.23 -6.53 9.98
N LEU A 180 12.25 -6.00 9.25
CA LEU A 180 11.94 -6.36 7.86
C LEU A 180 12.78 -5.56 6.86
N GLN A 181 13.37 -4.44 7.31
CA GLN A 181 14.21 -3.56 6.52
C GLN A 181 15.49 -3.25 7.30
N ASN A 182 16.60 -3.12 6.58
CA ASN A 182 17.87 -2.65 7.10
C ASN A 182 17.95 -1.12 7.12
N PRO A 183 18.85 -0.51 7.91
CA PRO A 183 19.01 0.95 7.96
C PRO A 183 19.37 1.60 6.61
N ASP A 184 19.94 0.83 5.69
CA ASP A 184 20.27 1.25 4.33
C ASP A 184 19.05 1.20 3.38
N GLY A 185 17.86 0.81 3.87
CA GLY A 185 16.64 0.71 3.08
C GLY A 185 16.45 -0.61 2.33
N SER A 186 17.39 -1.57 2.41
CA SER A 186 17.25 -2.90 1.81
C SER A 186 16.32 -3.79 2.64
N PHE A 187 15.65 -4.77 2.01
CA PHE A 187 14.78 -5.71 2.73
C PHE A 187 15.55 -6.88 3.32
N VAL A 188 15.13 -7.30 4.51
CA VAL A 188 15.63 -8.52 5.14
C VAL A 188 14.78 -9.69 4.66
N ILE A 189 15.42 -10.69 4.05
CA ILE A 189 14.75 -11.91 3.62
C ILE A 189 14.88 -12.93 4.74
N SER A 190 13.75 -13.24 5.38
CA SER A 190 13.72 -14.29 6.40
C SER A 190 13.99 -15.65 5.74
N PRO A 191 14.84 -16.50 6.35
CA PRO A 191 14.99 -17.89 5.92
C PRO A 191 13.72 -18.71 6.16
N ASN A 192 12.77 -18.19 6.94
CA ASN A 192 11.49 -18.83 7.21
C ASN A 192 10.41 -18.15 6.38
N LEU A 193 9.90 -18.87 5.37
CA LEU A 193 8.85 -18.38 4.47
C LEU A 193 7.75 -19.42 4.29
N THR A 194 6.51 -18.95 4.35
CA THR A 194 5.35 -19.75 3.96
C THR A 194 5.16 -19.63 2.45
N LEU A 195 5.32 -20.74 1.75
CA LEU A 195 5.15 -20.86 0.31
C LEU A 195 3.66 -20.95 -0.05
N PHE A 196 3.32 -20.45 -1.24
CA PHE A 196 1.99 -20.56 -1.80
C PHE A 196 1.48 -22.00 -1.84
N TYR A 197 0.19 -22.21 -1.60
CA TYR A 197 -0.44 -23.52 -1.62
C TYR A 197 -0.15 -24.30 -2.93
N GLY A 198 0.22 -25.56 -2.79
CA GLY A 198 0.59 -26.42 -3.93
C GLY A 198 2.01 -26.21 -4.47
N SER A 199 2.80 -25.34 -3.84
CA SER A 199 4.23 -25.22 -4.13
C SER A 199 5.02 -26.33 -3.43
N GLU A 200 6.18 -26.66 -3.97
CA GLU A 200 7.08 -27.65 -3.36
C GLU A 200 8.12 -26.96 -2.49
N VAL A 201 8.44 -27.56 -1.35
CA VAL A 201 9.50 -27.07 -0.47
C VAL A 201 10.85 -27.16 -1.18
N PRO A 202 11.62 -26.05 -1.28
CA PRO A 202 12.98 -26.05 -1.80
C PRO A 202 13.87 -27.04 -1.02
N GLY A 203 14.69 -27.79 -1.75
CA GLY A 203 15.56 -28.80 -1.15
C GLY A 203 15.48 -30.16 -1.83
N LYS A 204 14.46 -30.42 -2.65
CA LYS A 204 14.28 -31.73 -3.32
C LYS A 204 14.77 -31.67 -4.76
N MET A 205 15.75 -32.50 -5.10
CA MET A 205 16.22 -32.73 -6.47
C MET A 205 15.69 -34.09 -6.94
N ARG A 206 14.99 -34.10 -8.08
CA ARG A 206 14.51 -35.34 -8.72
C ARG A 206 15.38 -35.68 -9.91
N ILE A 207 15.95 -36.88 -9.92
CA ILE A 207 16.74 -37.40 -11.05
C ILE A 207 15.81 -38.28 -11.88
N PHE A 208 15.72 -38.00 -13.18
CA PHE A 208 14.89 -38.75 -14.11
C PHE A 208 15.76 -39.65 -15.01
N SER A 209 15.24 -40.84 -15.32
CA SER A 209 15.82 -41.74 -16.34
C SER A 209 15.69 -41.13 -17.74
N LYS A 210 16.40 -41.71 -18.71
CA LYS A 210 16.19 -41.42 -20.15
C LYS A 210 14.74 -41.63 -20.59
N ASP A 211 14.03 -42.52 -19.92
CA ASP A 211 12.63 -42.84 -20.19
C ASP A 211 11.63 -41.91 -19.45
N GLY A 212 12.12 -40.91 -18.71
CA GLY A 212 11.27 -39.91 -18.02
C GLY A 212 10.71 -40.34 -16.65
N TYR A 213 11.09 -41.50 -16.13
CA TYR A 213 10.70 -41.95 -14.79
C TYR A 213 11.63 -41.39 -13.71
N PRO A 214 11.12 -40.97 -12.54
CA PRO A 214 11.96 -40.55 -11.42
C PRO A 214 12.72 -41.76 -10.85
N VAL A 215 14.04 -41.73 -10.91
CA VAL A 215 14.94 -42.81 -10.47
C VAL A 215 15.46 -42.54 -9.07
N ASP A 216 15.70 -41.27 -8.72
CA ASP A 216 16.27 -40.89 -7.44
C ASP A 216 15.73 -39.55 -6.95
N LEU A 217 15.74 -39.38 -5.62
CA LEU A 217 15.33 -38.16 -4.94
C LEU A 217 16.40 -37.79 -3.92
N ILE A 218 17.14 -36.73 -4.23
CA ILE A 218 18.20 -36.20 -3.37
C ILE A 218 17.63 -34.99 -2.62
N ASN A 219 17.89 -34.95 -1.32
CA ASN A 219 17.55 -33.78 -0.50
C ASN A 219 18.81 -32.99 -0.18
N PHE A 220 18.77 -31.68 -0.40
CA PHE A 220 19.79 -30.74 0.06
C PHE A 220 19.20 -29.80 1.10
N TYR A 221 20.03 -29.38 2.05
CA TYR A 221 19.64 -28.38 3.03
C TYR A 221 19.54 -27.01 2.35
N SER A 222 18.32 -26.49 2.24
CA SER A 222 18.03 -25.21 1.55
C SER A 222 18.39 -23.98 2.38
N GLY A 223 18.91 -24.14 3.60
CA GLY A 223 19.35 -23.01 4.44
C GLY A 223 18.23 -22.28 5.18
N GLY A 224 16.98 -22.73 5.05
CA GLY A 224 15.82 -22.08 5.66
C GLY A 224 14.68 -23.05 5.99
N CYS A 225 13.73 -22.59 6.82
CA CYS A 225 12.55 -23.36 7.20
C CYS A 225 11.34 -22.93 6.35
N TYR A 226 11.14 -23.62 5.24
CA TYR A 226 10.01 -23.37 4.36
C TYR A 226 8.83 -24.25 4.75
N SER A 227 7.66 -23.62 4.93
CA SER A 227 6.39 -24.32 5.10
C SER A 227 5.49 -24.03 3.90
N VAL A 228 4.64 -24.96 3.50
CA VAL A 228 3.65 -24.71 2.44
C VAL A 228 2.34 -24.31 3.11
N ALA A 229 1.66 -23.31 2.56
CA ALA A 229 0.33 -22.94 3.04
C ALA A 229 -0.60 -24.16 3.07
N SER A 230 -1.31 -24.34 4.18
CA SER A 230 -2.15 -25.52 4.43
C SER A 230 -3.43 -25.56 3.59
N GLN A 231 -3.92 -24.39 3.18
CA GLN A 231 -5.15 -24.22 2.41
C GLN A 231 -4.93 -23.27 1.23
N PRO A 232 -5.64 -23.48 0.10
CA PRO A 232 -5.62 -22.53 -1.00
C PRO A 232 -6.22 -21.18 -0.57
N GLY A 233 -5.68 -20.07 -1.07
CA GLY A 233 -6.28 -18.76 -0.87
C GLY A 233 -7.58 -18.63 -1.67
N SER A 234 -8.66 -18.22 -1.01
CA SER A 234 -9.95 -18.03 -1.69
C SER A 234 -9.91 -16.78 -2.56
N THR A 235 -10.47 -16.87 -3.77
CA THR A 235 -10.73 -15.73 -4.65
C THR A 235 -12.18 -15.24 -4.57
N GLU A 236 -13.03 -15.86 -3.74
CA GLU A 236 -14.45 -15.52 -3.61
C GLU A 236 -14.66 -14.15 -2.95
N LEU A 237 -15.85 -13.57 -3.11
CA LEU A 237 -16.16 -12.28 -2.52
C LEU A 237 -16.17 -12.43 -0.99
N ARG A 238 -15.27 -11.73 -0.30
CA ARG A 238 -15.05 -11.84 1.16
C ARG A 238 -14.54 -13.22 1.63
N GLY A 239 -13.91 -13.98 0.74
CA GLY A 239 -13.26 -15.24 1.10
C GLY A 239 -11.97 -15.04 1.91
N ILE A 240 -11.56 -16.07 2.65
CA ILE A 240 -10.30 -16.04 3.42
C ILE A 240 -9.13 -16.19 2.44
N ARG A 241 -8.26 -15.18 2.37
CA ARG A 241 -7.16 -15.15 1.39
C ARG A 241 -5.97 -16.05 1.74
N ASN A 242 -5.87 -16.52 3.00
CA ASN A 242 -4.77 -17.37 3.49
C ASN A 242 -3.35 -16.82 3.21
N THR A 243 -3.23 -15.50 3.06
CA THR A 243 -1.96 -14.77 3.00
C THR A 243 -2.07 -13.51 3.86
N SER A 244 -0.97 -13.17 4.52
CA SER A 244 -0.87 -11.98 5.37
C SER A 244 -0.42 -10.73 4.60
N LEU A 245 0.01 -10.91 3.34
CA LEU A 245 0.38 -9.83 2.43
C LEU A 245 -0.87 -9.09 1.94
N GLY A 246 -0.77 -7.76 1.78
CA GLY A 246 -1.91 -6.90 1.40
C GLY A 246 -2.89 -6.59 2.53
N THR A 247 -2.66 -7.11 3.74
CA THR A 247 -3.44 -6.72 4.93
C THR A 247 -2.81 -5.50 5.61
N ASN A 248 -3.60 -4.77 6.41
CA ASN A 248 -3.14 -3.56 7.10
C ASN A 248 -2.03 -3.86 8.12
N ILE A 249 -0.76 -3.65 7.72
CA ILE A 249 0.43 -3.85 8.58
C ILE A 249 0.55 -2.82 9.70
N TYR A 250 -0.18 -1.72 9.62
CA TYR A 250 -0.16 -0.62 10.59
C TYR A 250 -1.15 -0.85 11.74
N SER A 251 -2.00 -1.89 11.66
CA SER A 251 -2.92 -2.23 12.74
C SER A 251 -2.18 -2.68 14.00
N THR A 252 -2.54 -2.10 15.15
CA THR A 252 -1.94 -2.39 16.47
C THR A 252 -1.99 -3.87 16.83
N SER A 253 -3.01 -4.60 16.37
CA SER A 253 -3.17 -6.03 16.59
C SER A 253 -2.02 -6.87 16.04
N ARG A 254 -1.37 -6.45 14.95
CA ARG A 254 -0.24 -7.18 14.35
C ARG A 254 1.06 -6.96 15.12
N VAL A 255 1.28 -5.72 15.59
CA VAL A 255 2.41 -5.35 16.44
C VAL A 255 2.39 -6.13 17.77
N ASP A 256 1.20 -6.43 18.29
CA ASP A 256 1.05 -7.24 19.51
C ASP A 256 1.06 -8.75 19.25
N ALA A 257 0.62 -9.21 18.07
CA ALA A 257 0.68 -10.63 17.69
C ALA A 257 2.11 -11.13 17.48
N GLU A 258 2.96 -10.35 16.80
CA GLU A 258 4.38 -10.68 16.61
C GLU A 258 5.20 -10.52 17.92
N LYS A 259 4.81 -9.58 18.79
CA LYS A 259 5.38 -9.48 20.15
C LYS A 259 5.03 -10.70 21.02
N LYS A 260 3.87 -11.34 20.81
CA LYS A 260 3.49 -12.56 21.55
C LYS A 260 4.30 -13.79 21.14
N GLU A 261 4.78 -13.87 19.90
CA GLU A 261 5.63 -14.99 19.48
C GLU A 261 7.08 -14.87 19.98
N TYR A 262 7.56 -13.66 20.31
CA TYR A 262 8.93 -13.45 20.81
C TYR A 262 9.06 -13.33 22.34
N TYR A 263 7.95 -13.19 23.08
CA TYR A 263 7.99 -13.03 24.55
C TYR A 263 7.08 -14.04 25.27
N CYS A 264 7.36 -15.33 25.14
CA CYS A 264 6.86 -16.34 26.08
C CYS A 264 7.60 -16.25 27.44
N GLY A 265 7.61 -15.07 28.09
CA GLY A 265 8.35 -14.93 29.34
C GLY A 265 8.16 -13.69 30.22
N ASN A 266 7.45 -12.63 29.82
CA ASN A 266 7.47 -11.38 30.61
C ASN A 266 6.13 -10.63 30.78
N GLU A 267 5.00 -11.35 30.73
CA GLU A 267 3.69 -10.78 31.07
C GLU A 267 3.60 -10.29 32.53
N ASN A 268 4.41 -10.85 33.43
CA ASN A 268 4.40 -10.49 34.86
C ASN A 268 5.08 -9.15 35.12
N LEU A 269 6.20 -8.86 34.45
CA LEU A 269 6.94 -7.59 34.63
C LEU A 269 6.14 -6.38 34.15
N ARG A 270 5.38 -6.55 33.07
CA ARG A 270 4.59 -5.45 32.48
C ARG A 270 3.43 -5.03 33.38
N ARG A 271 2.81 -6.00 34.07
CA ARG A 271 1.78 -5.75 35.09
C ARG A 271 2.34 -5.03 36.31
N GLU A 272 3.56 -5.34 36.74
CA GLU A 272 4.19 -4.65 37.88
C GLU A 272 4.52 -3.18 37.58
N ILE A 273 4.93 -2.87 36.35
CA ILE A 273 5.23 -1.50 35.92
C ILE A 273 3.95 -0.66 35.78
N ASP A 274 2.88 -1.23 35.22
CA ASP A 274 1.59 -0.52 35.10
C ASP A 274 0.97 -0.22 36.48
N LEU A 275 1.20 -1.10 37.46
CA LEU A 275 0.77 -0.90 38.84
C LEU A 275 1.55 0.25 39.51
N LEU A 276 2.85 0.40 39.20
CA LEU A 276 3.69 1.53 39.65
C LEU A 276 3.26 2.87 39.04
N VAL A 277 2.94 2.89 37.74
CA VAL A 277 2.47 4.11 37.06
C VAL A 277 1.13 4.58 37.61
N THR A 278 0.24 3.63 37.95
CA THR A 278 -1.04 3.93 38.59
C THR A 278 -0.85 4.48 40.01
N GLN A 279 0.13 3.97 40.75
CA GLN A 279 0.48 4.47 42.10
C GLN A 279 1.15 5.85 42.09
N LEU A 280 1.70 6.27 40.96
CA LEU A 280 2.39 7.56 40.79
C LEU A 280 1.48 8.70 40.29
N GLY A 281 0.16 8.48 40.19
CA GLY A 281 -0.83 9.55 40.19
C GLY A 281 -1.01 10.36 38.89
N GLY A 282 -0.70 9.77 37.73
CA GLY A 282 -0.82 10.47 36.44
C GLY A 282 -2.22 10.40 35.82
N ASP A 283 -3.13 11.28 36.21
CA ASP A 283 -4.43 11.46 35.54
C ASP A 283 -4.53 12.89 35.01
N ASN A 284 -4.80 13.07 33.70
CA ASN A 284 -5.64 14.19 33.24
C ASN A 284 -6.02 14.13 31.75
N ARG A 285 -7.32 14.34 31.54
CA ARG A 285 -8.02 14.51 30.27
C ARG A 285 -8.01 15.98 29.82
N LYS A 286 -8.03 16.24 28.51
CA LYS A 286 -9.14 16.90 27.74
C LYS A 286 -8.67 17.42 26.36
N VAL A 287 -9.64 17.44 25.43
CA VAL A 287 -9.69 17.88 24.01
C VAL A 287 -10.78 19.01 23.95
N PRO A 288 -11.08 19.83 22.90
CA PRO A 288 -10.53 20.08 21.52
C PRO A 288 -10.37 21.59 21.14
N GLU A 289 -9.90 21.91 19.91
CA GLU A 289 -10.52 22.94 19.02
C GLU A 289 -10.13 22.78 17.53
N GLU A 290 -10.89 23.43 16.64
CA GLU A 290 -11.22 23.01 15.26
C GLU A 290 -10.26 23.46 14.14
N SER A 291 -10.22 22.63 13.09
CA SER A 291 -9.42 22.74 11.85
C SER A 291 -7.89 22.66 12.05
N PHE A 292 -7.30 21.57 11.57
CA PHE A 292 -5.91 21.22 11.83
C PHE A 292 -5.14 21.06 10.52
N PRO A 293 -3.98 21.71 10.35
CA PRO A 293 -3.01 21.34 9.33
C PRO A 293 -2.42 19.97 9.69
N LEU A 294 -2.56 19.00 8.80
CA LEU A 294 -2.01 17.66 8.98
C LEU A 294 -0.52 17.63 8.63
N GLN A 295 0.35 17.70 9.63
CA GLN A 295 1.68 17.12 9.53
C GLN A 295 1.54 15.62 9.84
N LEU A 296 1.59 14.78 8.79
CA LEU A 296 1.50 13.31 8.95
C LEU A 296 2.76 12.72 9.62
N PHE A 297 3.80 13.53 9.80
CA PHE A 297 5.12 13.13 10.26
C PHE A 297 5.67 14.19 11.20
N ASP A 298 5.78 13.87 12.49
CA ASP A 298 6.47 14.72 13.45
C ASP A 298 7.97 14.79 13.08
N LEU A 299 8.53 16.00 13.12
CA LEU A 299 9.94 16.30 12.84
C LEU A 299 10.93 15.72 13.89
N GLN A 300 10.45 14.92 14.86
CA GLN A 300 11.27 14.36 15.94
C GLN A 300 11.86 12.97 15.65
N GLU A 301 11.59 12.35 14.49
CA GLU A 301 12.28 11.12 14.07
C GLU A 301 13.57 11.35 13.26
N GLU A 302 14.12 12.57 13.22
CA GLU A 302 15.36 12.86 12.49
C GLU A 302 16.38 13.60 13.36
N GLN A 303 17.35 12.85 13.90
CA GLN A 303 18.74 13.29 14.05
C GLN A 303 19.65 12.10 14.33
N PHE A 304 20.08 11.43 13.26
CA PHE A 304 21.35 10.69 13.27
C PHE A 304 22.02 10.94 11.91
N HIS A 305 22.88 11.95 11.88
CA HIS A 305 23.87 12.13 10.82
C HIS A 305 25.07 11.24 11.14
N PRO A 306 25.62 10.58 10.12
CA PRO A 306 27.06 10.68 9.91
C PRO A 306 27.38 11.16 8.50
N ASP A 307 28.34 12.08 8.44
CA ASP A 307 28.90 12.71 7.26
C ASP A 307 29.40 11.70 6.21
N TRP A 308 29.14 12.00 4.94
CA TRP A 308 30.03 11.57 3.88
C TRP A 308 30.21 12.71 2.86
N ASN A 309 31.40 13.31 2.89
CA ASN A 309 31.83 14.30 1.92
C ASN A 309 32.28 13.63 0.60
N ALA A 310 31.66 14.10 -0.48
CA ALA A 310 32.20 14.43 -1.81
C ALA A 310 33.08 13.44 -2.59
N ALA A 311 32.58 13.05 -3.77
CA ALA A 311 33.16 13.23 -5.12
C ALA A 311 32.13 12.63 -6.12
N GLY A 312 31.67 13.22 -7.21
CA GLY A 312 32.16 14.29 -8.07
C GLY A 312 32.07 13.77 -9.51
N SER A 313 31.04 14.13 -10.30
CA SER A 313 31.09 14.08 -11.77
C SER A 313 29.88 14.74 -12.45
N SER A 314 30.17 15.88 -13.05
CA SER A 314 29.66 16.50 -14.28
C SER A 314 28.21 16.23 -14.75
N SER A 315 27.47 17.33 -14.77
CA SER A 315 26.31 17.65 -15.59
C SER A 315 26.52 17.45 -17.10
N THR A 316 25.61 16.74 -17.75
CA THR A 316 25.29 16.93 -19.17
C THR A 316 23.77 16.94 -19.34
N VAL A 317 23.26 18.08 -19.81
CA VAL A 317 21.88 18.28 -20.27
C VAL A 317 21.77 17.72 -21.68
N PRO A 318 20.64 17.05 -22.04
CA PRO A 318 20.15 17.19 -23.40
C PRO A 318 18.71 17.70 -23.44
N THR A 319 18.63 18.86 -24.08
CA THR A 319 17.60 19.49 -24.90
C THR A 319 16.35 18.66 -25.25
N ALA A 320 15.20 19.33 -25.06
CA ALA A 320 13.86 18.87 -25.40
C ALA A 320 13.68 18.51 -26.89
N LEU A 321 12.99 17.40 -27.14
CA LEU A 321 12.27 17.14 -28.38
C LEU A 321 10.80 16.93 -28.03
N ASN A 322 9.95 17.84 -28.52
CA ASN A 322 8.50 17.74 -28.49
C ASN A 322 8.07 16.50 -29.27
N ALA A 323 7.67 15.45 -28.56
CA ALA A 323 6.82 14.39 -29.09
C ALA A 323 5.50 14.44 -28.33
N GLU A 324 4.40 14.66 -29.06
CA GLU A 324 3.05 14.53 -28.51
C GLU A 324 2.90 13.12 -27.94
N ASN A 325 2.75 13.05 -26.62
CA ASN A 325 2.81 11.81 -25.88
C ASN A 325 1.36 11.28 -25.71
N PRO A 326 0.95 10.17 -26.35
CA PRO A 326 -0.41 9.63 -26.26
C PRO A 326 -0.81 9.28 -24.81
N HIS A 327 0.18 9.14 -23.92
CA HIS A 327 -0.01 8.98 -22.47
C HIS A 327 -0.66 10.20 -21.80
N LYS A 328 -0.42 11.42 -22.31
CA LYS A 328 -0.97 12.65 -21.74
C LYS A 328 -2.48 12.74 -21.97
N ASP A 329 -2.95 12.31 -23.14
CA ASP A 329 -4.37 12.33 -23.48
C ASP A 329 -5.17 11.25 -22.76
N ALA A 330 -4.59 10.06 -22.59
CA ALA A 330 -5.18 9.00 -21.76
C ALA A 330 -5.30 9.45 -20.29
N LEU A 331 -4.25 10.10 -19.75
CA LEU A 331 -4.26 10.69 -18.41
C LEU A 331 -5.28 11.82 -18.28
N ASN A 332 -5.33 12.73 -19.24
CA ASN A 332 -6.29 13.84 -19.24
C ASN A 332 -7.73 13.32 -19.31
N LYS A 333 -7.98 12.29 -20.11
CA LYS A 333 -9.29 11.64 -20.18
C LYS A 333 -9.65 11.00 -18.84
N ILE A 334 -8.71 10.30 -18.22
CA ILE A 334 -8.88 9.66 -16.91
C ILE A 334 -9.08 10.67 -15.78
N LEU A 335 -8.29 11.73 -15.73
CA LEU A 335 -8.42 12.83 -14.78
C LEU A 335 -9.75 13.57 -14.99
N SER A 336 -10.21 13.73 -16.23
CA SER A 336 -11.51 14.34 -16.54
C SER A 336 -12.69 13.47 -16.08
N GLU A 337 -12.53 12.15 -16.07
CA GLU A 337 -13.56 11.21 -15.60
C GLU A 337 -13.56 11.02 -14.07
N MET A 338 -12.45 11.36 -13.40
CA MET A 338 -12.35 11.42 -11.94
C MET A 338 -13.01 12.67 -11.33
N GLN A 339 -13.21 13.72 -12.11
CA GLN A 339 -13.85 14.94 -11.62
C GLN A 339 -15.35 14.68 -11.37
N PRO A 340 -15.87 14.91 -10.14
CA PRO A 340 -17.29 14.87 -9.92
C PRO A 340 -17.97 15.97 -10.75
N SER A 341 -19.21 15.73 -11.19
CA SER A 341 -20.09 16.80 -11.65
C SER A 341 -20.41 17.69 -10.45
N ILE A 342 -19.56 18.67 -10.19
CA ILE A 342 -19.84 19.75 -9.26
C ILE A 342 -21.09 20.44 -9.82
N PRO A 343 -22.22 20.51 -9.08
CA PRO A 343 -23.31 21.38 -9.49
C PRO A 343 -22.74 22.79 -9.65
N LYS A 344 -22.89 23.36 -10.85
CA LYS A 344 -22.49 24.74 -11.18
C LYS A 344 -23.32 25.71 -10.33
N ASP A 345 -22.94 25.89 -9.07
CA ASP A 345 -23.43 26.98 -8.22
C ASP A 345 -22.63 27.03 -6.91
N GLN A 346 -21.32 27.23 -7.01
CA GLN A 346 -20.48 27.56 -5.85
C GLN A 346 -19.11 28.16 -6.21
N SER A 347 -19.02 28.86 -7.35
CA SER A 347 -17.83 29.64 -7.72
C SER A 347 -18.08 31.14 -7.53
N HIS A 348 -18.36 31.56 -6.29
CA HIS A 348 -18.06 32.92 -5.80
C HIS A 348 -18.29 32.98 -4.28
N PHE A 349 -17.36 32.48 -3.49
CA PHE A 349 -17.26 32.85 -2.08
C PHE A 349 -15.79 32.91 -1.73
N ASP A 350 -15.18 34.03 -2.10
CA ASP A 350 -13.85 34.40 -1.63
C ASP A 350 -13.98 34.86 -0.18
N LEU A 351 -13.38 34.12 0.75
CA LEU A 351 -13.48 34.37 2.19
C LEU A 351 -12.68 35.63 2.61
N LEU A 352 -11.90 36.21 1.69
CA LEU A 352 -11.17 37.46 1.86
C LEU A 352 -12.07 38.70 1.69
N ASP A 353 -13.12 38.62 0.88
CA ASP A 353 -14.05 39.74 0.65
C ASP A 353 -15.00 39.99 1.84
N LEU A 354 -15.14 39.00 2.74
CA LEU A 354 -16.06 39.07 3.88
C LEU A 354 -15.43 39.65 5.15
N MET A 355 -14.15 40.03 5.12
CA MET A 355 -13.46 40.69 6.23
C MET A 355 -13.30 42.21 6.07
N ASP A 356 -13.58 42.76 4.89
CA ASP A 356 -13.51 44.21 4.61
C ASP A 356 -14.88 44.93 4.73
N GLU A 357 -15.98 44.22 4.99
CA GLU A 357 -17.31 44.82 5.26
C GLU A 357 -17.65 44.94 6.76
N LEU A 358 -16.66 44.84 7.65
CA LEU A 358 -16.82 45.16 9.07
C LEU A 358 -15.84 46.26 9.50
N THR A 359 -16.03 47.46 8.94
CA THR A 359 -15.68 48.73 9.57
C THR A 359 -16.82 49.73 9.44
#